data_AF-A0A6U4XHX3-F1
#
_entry.id   AF-A0A6U4XHX3-F1
#
_cell.length_a   1.000
_cell.length_b   1.000
_cell.length_c   1.000
_cell.angle_alpha   90.00
_cell.angle_beta   90.00
_cell.angle_gamma   90.00
#
_symmetry.space_group_name_H-M   'P 1'
#
loop_
_entity.id
_entity.type
_entity.pdbx_description
1 polymer ?
#
loop_
_entity_poly.entity_id
_entity_poly.type
_entity_poly.pdbx_seq_one_letter_code
_entity_poly.pdbx_strand_id
1 'polypeptide(L)'
;GGCATVAAGMATMSFVPGTVAEIHAWYVADVIRSLASLLDVPATTTFKAASLAHRYLVAANEPASLCDDASQPGGAQAALQHRDPRTVNLAGAAILAACKVDCVPTARLGAVAIACYRLSRRRYSMPGDLIPEQPTGENEALRSRIVGLEWSILEASGFFVTCACPHPYVLAFIRAVCPPVRNNLSGASPVDA
;
A
#
# COMPACT_ATOMS: atom_id res chain seq x y z
N GLY A 1 24.20 42.96 2.31
CA GLY A 1 24.78 41.62 2.57
C GLY A 1 24.50 41.28 4.01
N GLY A 2 23.82 40.20 4.37
CA GLY A 2 23.72 38.92 3.70
C GLY A 2 24.77 37.98 4.27
N CYS A 3 24.40 37.22 5.31
CA CYS A 3 24.75 35.81 5.49
C CYS A 3 24.10 35.31 6.80
N ALA A 4 22.86 34.81 6.72
CA ALA A 4 22.31 33.96 7.76
C ALA A 4 22.66 32.52 7.38
N THR A 5 23.63 31.94 8.09
CA THR A 5 23.97 30.53 8.02
C THR A 5 22.81 29.73 8.60
N VAL A 6 21.90 29.28 7.74
CA VAL A 6 20.94 28.24 8.09
C VAL A 6 21.72 26.93 8.14
N ALA A 7 22.05 26.49 9.35
CA ALA A 7 22.52 25.15 9.60
C ALA A 7 21.41 24.17 9.17
N ALA A 8 21.55 23.60 7.98
CA ALA A 8 20.79 22.47 7.53
C ALA A 8 21.15 21.28 8.44
N GLY A 9 20.39 21.13 9.53
CA GLY A 9 20.28 19.88 10.24
C GLY A 9 19.63 18.88 9.30
N MET A 10 20.44 18.22 8.46
CA MET A 10 20.05 16.98 7.82
C MET A 10 19.80 15.98 8.94
N ALA A 11 18.55 15.92 9.40
CA ALA A 11 18.05 14.77 10.10
C ALA A 11 18.14 13.61 9.11
N THR A 12 19.25 12.89 9.16
CA THR A 12 19.29 11.50 8.74
C THR A 12 18.27 10.79 9.62
N MET A 13 17.03 10.71 9.15
CA MET A 13 16.04 9.79 9.70
C MET A 13 16.58 8.38 9.46
N SER A 14 17.41 7.90 10.39
CA SER A 14 17.58 6.47 10.59
C SER A 14 16.25 5.96 11.13
N PHE A 15 15.36 5.57 10.21
CA PHE A 15 14.09 4.95 10.55
C PHE A 15 14.38 3.55 11.08
N VAL A 16 14.70 3.46 12.37
CA VAL A 16 14.66 2.19 13.09
C VAL A 16 13.19 1.96 13.41
N PRO A 17 12.49 0.99 12.79
CA PRO A 17 11.11 0.70 13.17
C PRO A 17 11.11 0.31 14.65
N GLY A 18 10.44 1.11 15.48
CA GLY A 18 10.55 1.05 16.92
C GLY A 18 9.68 -0.03 17.55
N THR A 19 8.70 -0.57 16.82
CA THR A 19 7.74 -1.55 17.35
C THR A 19 7.34 -2.61 16.31
N VAL A 20 6.94 -3.80 16.78
CA VAL A 20 6.44 -4.91 15.92
C VAL A 20 5.22 -4.46 15.09
N ALA A 21 4.37 -3.61 15.65
CA ALA A 21 3.20 -3.04 14.97
C ALA A 21 3.59 -2.16 13.76
N GLU A 22 4.65 -1.36 13.89
CA GLU A 22 5.18 -0.58 12.76
C GLU A 22 5.68 -1.50 11.66
N ILE A 23 6.44 -2.54 12.00
CA ILE A 23 6.95 -3.49 11.02
C ILE A 23 5.80 -4.19 10.28
N HIS A 24 4.74 -4.58 10.99
CA HIS A 24 3.54 -5.16 10.38
C HIS A 24 2.81 -4.17 9.48
N ALA A 25 2.66 -2.92 9.88
CA ALA A 25 2.05 -1.88 9.06
C ALA A 25 2.83 -1.62 7.75
N TRP A 26 4.17 -1.61 7.81
CA TRP A 26 5.03 -1.53 6.63
C TRP A 26 4.82 -2.73 5.70
N TYR A 27 4.73 -3.93 6.27
CA TYR A 27 4.46 -5.14 5.50
C TYR A 27 3.10 -5.11 4.80
N VAL A 28 2.05 -4.68 5.51
CA VAL A 28 0.71 -4.49 4.94
C VAL A 28 0.75 -3.48 3.79
N ALA A 29 1.47 -2.37 3.94
CA ALA A 29 1.63 -1.38 2.87
C ALA A 29 2.31 -1.95 1.61
N ASP A 30 3.30 -2.83 1.77
CA ASP A 30 3.96 -3.51 0.65
C ASP A 30 3.04 -4.52 -0.06
N VAL A 31 2.22 -5.24 0.70
CA VAL A 31 1.18 -6.12 0.14
C VAL A 31 0.14 -5.30 -0.62
N ILE A 32 -0.29 -4.16 -0.08
CA ILE A 32 -1.21 -3.22 -0.75
C ILE A 32 -0.59 -2.75 -2.07
N ARG A 33 0.68 -2.34 -2.09
CA ARG A 33 1.36 -1.91 -3.33
C ARG A 33 1.40 -3.03 -4.37
N SER A 34 1.67 -4.25 -3.94
CA SER A 34 1.69 -5.43 -4.81
C SER A 34 0.32 -5.73 -5.42
N LEU A 35 -0.74 -5.69 -4.60
CA LEU A 35 -2.12 -5.87 -5.08
C LEU A 35 -2.57 -4.73 -6.00
N ALA A 36 -2.25 -3.49 -5.65
CA ALA A 36 -2.56 -2.33 -6.47
C ALA A 36 -1.93 -2.43 -7.87
N SER A 37 -0.69 -2.89 -7.96
CA SER A 37 -0.03 -3.15 -9.25
C SER A 37 -0.71 -4.27 -10.06
N LEU A 38 -1.20 -5.33 -9.40
CA LEU A 38 -1.93 -6.41 -10.07
C LEU A 38 -3.31 -6.00 -10.59
N LEU A 39 -3.91 -4.99 -9.95
CA LEU A 39 -5.26 -4.50 -10.23
C LEU A 39 -5.28 -3.19 -11.02
N ASP A 40 -4.11 -2.68 -11.40
CA ASP A 40 -3.93 -1.40 -12.08
C ASP A 40 -4.63 -0.23 -11.33
N VAL A 41 -4.40 -0.18 -10.00
CA VAL A 41 -4.96 0.84 -9.13
C VAL A 41 -4.03 2.06 -9.07
N PRO A 42 -4.55 3.30 -9.22
CA PRO A 42 -3.75 4.51 -9.14
C PRO A 42 -2.97 4.66 -7.82
N ALA A 43 -1.80 5.31 -7.88
CA ALA A 43 -0.96 5.54 -6.71
C ALA A 43 -1.66 6.35 -5.61
N THR A 44 -2.55 7.27 -5.97
CA THR A 44 -3.35 8.06 -5.02
C THR A 44 -4.31 7.19 -4.22
N THR A 45 -5.01 6.28 -4.89
CA THR A 45 -5.93 5.32 -4.27
C THR A 45 -5.15 4.28 -3.46
N THR A 46 -3.97 3.89 -3.92
CA THR A 46 -3.06 2.99 -3.20
C THR A 46 -2.60 3.61 -1.88
N PHE A 47 -2.22 4.89 -1.90
CA PHE A 47 -1.88 5.64 -0.69
C PHE A 47 -3.04 5.73 0.28
N LYS A 48 -4.25 5.98 -0.22
CA LYS A 48 -5.48 6.00 0.59
C LYS A 48 -5.74 4.63 1.24
N ALA A 49 -5.62 3.55 0.48
CA ALA A 49 -5.75 2.18 1.01
C ALA A 49 -4.73 1.91 2.14
N ALA A 50 -3.46 2.26 1.93
CA ALA A 50 -2.42 2.11 2.95
C ALA A 50 -2.73 2.93 4.22
N SER A 51 -3.25 4.15 4.04
CA SER A 51 -3.64 5.02 5.15
C SER A 51 -4.81 4.46 5.95
N LEU A 52 -5.82 3.89 5.27
CA LEU A 52 -6.97 3.24 5.91
C LEU A 52 -6.53 1.99 6.70
N ALA A 53 -5.69 1.15 6.09
CA ALA A 53 -5.16 -0.04 6.75
C ALA A 53 -4.33 0.34 7.99
N HIS A 54 -3.50 1.38 7.90
CA HIS A 54 -2.73 1.86 9.04
C HIS A 54 -3.62 2.33 10.19
N ARG A 55 -4.66 3.13 9.90
CA ARG A 55 -5.63 3.56 10.92
C ARG A 55 -6.34 2.38 11.58
N TYR A 56 -6.72 1.38 10.78
CA TYR A 56 -7.32 0.15 11.30
C TYR A 56 -6.35 -0.57 12.26
N LEU A 57 -5.10 -0.77 11.88
CA LEU A 57 -4.10 -1.45 12.72
C LEU A 57 -3.82 -0.69 14.02
N VAL A 58 -3.78 0.64 13.97
CA VAL A 58 -3.62 1.49 15.15
C VAL A 58 -4.85 1.42 16.06
N ALA A 59 -6.06 1.47 15.48
CA ALA A 59 -7.31 1.44 16.23
C ALA A 59 -7.61 0.06 16.84
N ALA A 60 -7.29 -1.01 16.12
CA ALA A 60 -7.52 -2.37 16.56
C ALA A 60 -6.65 -2.76 17.76
N ASN A 61 -5.61 -1.97 18.10
CA ASN A 61 -4.59 -2.36 19.08
C ASN A 61 -4.21 -3.84 18.87
N GLU A 62 -3.93 -4.23 17.63
CA GLU A 62 -3.37 -5.55 17.32
C GLU A 62 -1.84 -5.45 17.23
N PRO A 63 -1.07 -5.28 18.34
CA PRO A 63 0.37 -5.42 18.27
C PRO A 63 0.84 -6.86 18.50
N ALA A 64 -0.01 -7.84 18.86
CA ALA A 64 0.52 -9.06 19.50
C ALA A 64 -0.25 -10.38 19.36
N SER A 65 -1.52 -10.45 18.92
CA SER A 65 -2.19 -11.77 18.83
C SER A 65 -1.73 -12.63 17.64
N LEU A 66 -0.81 -12.10 16.81
CA LEU A 66 -0.06 -12.83 15.79
C LEU A 66 1.27 -13.40 16.34
N CYS A 67 1.59 -13.12 17.62
CA CYS A 67 2.85 -13.50 18.26
C CYS A 67 2.66 -14.41 19.50
N ASP A 68 1.46 -14.86 19.84
CA ASP A 68 1.26 -15.75 21.01
C ASP A 68 1.91 -17.14 20.85
N ASP A 69 2.33 -17.52 19.63
CA ASP A 69 3.18 -18.70 19.38
C ASP A 69 4.70 -18.39 19.43
N ALA A 70 5.11 -17.16 19.73
CA ALA A 70 6.51 -16.71 19.71
C ALA A 70 7.31 -17.01 21.00
N SER A 71 6.90 -18.01 21.78
CA SER A 71 7.68 -18.51 22.93
C SER A 71 8.84 -19.44 22.52
N GLN A 72 9.14 -19.55 21.21
CA GLN A 72 10.37 -20.17 20.71
C GLN A 72 11.40 -19.09 20.31
N PRO A 73 12.69 -19.20 20.72
CA PRO A 73 13.73 -18.18 20.51
C PRO A 73 14.22 -18.03 19.06
N GLY A 74 13.39 -18.40 18.07
CA GLY A 74 13.53 -18.10 16.63
C GLY A 74 12.24 -17.58 15.97
N GLY A 75 11.17 -17.35 16.75
CA GLY A 75 9.81 -17.07 16.26
C GLY A 75 9.59 -15.68 15.67
N ALA A 76 10.35 -14.67 16.07
CA ALA A 76 10.20 -13.31 15.53
C ALA A 76 10.57 -13.22 14.04
N GLN A 77 11.55 -14.01 13.58
CA GLN A 77 11.94 -14.10 12.16
C GLN A 77 11.07 -15.07 11.36
N ALA A 78 10.49 -16.09 11.99
CA ALA A 78 9.49 -16.96 11.36
C ALA A 78 8.13 -16.25 11.21
N ALA A 79 7.73 -15.39 12.15
CA ALA A 79 6.54 -14.54 12.05
C ALA A 79 6.67 -13.45 10.97
N LEU A 80 7.90 -13.01 10.67
CA LEU A 80 8.23 -12.15 9.53
C LEU A 80 8.29 -12.90 8.20
N GLN A 81 8.43 -14.21 8.23
CA GLN A 81 8.33 -15.08 7.07
C GLN A 81 6.91 -15.61 6.94
N HIS A 82 5.97 -14.88 6.33
CA HIS A 82 4.92 -15.44 5.46
C HIS A 82 3.93 -14.33 5.10
N ARG A 83 3.49 -14.31 3.84
CA ARG A 83 2.27 -13.58 3.46
C ARG A 83 1.10 -14.27 4.14
N ASP A 84 0.91 -13.96 5.42
CA ASP A 84 -0.21 -14.47 6.19
C ASP A 84 -1.50 -14.16 5.38
N PRO A 85 -2.34 -15.17 5.10
CA PRO A 85 -3.62 -14.94 4.45
C PRO A 85 -4.43 -13.80 5.11
N ARG A 86 -4.28 -13.56 6.42
CA ARG A 86 -4.92 -12.43 7.12
C ARG A 86 -4.43 -11.08 6.60
N THR A 87 -3.11 -10.89 6.51
CA THR A 87 -2.50 -9.66 5.97
C THR A 87 -2.91 -9.41 4.53
N VAL A 88 -2.98 -10.46 3.70
CA VAL A 88 -3.40 -10.33 2.29
C VAL A 88 -4.89 -9.97 2.19
N ASN A 89 -5.74 -10.53 3.06
CA ASN A 89 -7.16 -10.20 3.10
C ASN A 89 -7.39 -8.76 3.60
N LEU A 90 -6.65 -8.33 4.61
CA LEU A 90 -6.68 -6.95 5.12
C LEU A 90 -6.27 -5.95 4.03
N ALA A 91 -5.18 -6.23 3.33
CA ALA A 91 -4.71 -5.41 2.21
C ALA A 91 -5.76 -5.35 1.06
N GLY A 92 -6.37 -6.49 0.73
CA GLY A 92 -7.46 -6.55 -0.26
C GLY A 92 -8.68 -5.74 0.14
N ALA A 93 -9.10 -5.83 1.40
CA ALA A 93 -10.21 -5.06 1.95
C ALA A 93 -9.94 -3.55 1.93
N ALA A 94 -8.73 -3.13 2.30
CA ALA A 94 -8.33 -1.72 2.26
C ALA A 94 -8.32 -1.15 0.84
N ILE A 95 -7.85 -1.93 -0.15
CA ILE A 95 -7.92 -1.56 -1.57
C ILE A 95 -9.36 -1.45 -2.03
N LEU A 96 -10.22 -2.42 -1.69
CA LEU A 96 -11.62 -2.42 -2.07
C LEU A 96 -12.34 -1.17 -1.54
N ALA A 97 -12.13 -0.83 -0.26
CA ALA A 97 -12.67 0.37 0.35
C ALA A 97 -12.19 1.64 -0.37
N ALA A 98 -10.88 1.79 -0.58
CA ALA A 98 -10.32 2.96 -1.24
C ALA A 98 -10.80 3.12 -2.69
N CYS A 99 -10.91 2.02 -3.43
CA CYS A 99 -11.37 2.03 -4.81
C CYS A 99 -12.85 2.40 -4.94
N LYS A 100 -13.71 2.00 -3.98
CA LYS A 100 -15.10 2.46 -3.95
C LYS A 100 -15.18 3.97 -3.73
N VAL A 101 -14.35 4.50 -2.83
CA VAL A 101 -14.30 5.94 -2.54
C VAL A 101 -13.81 6.75 -3.74
N ASP A 102 -12.80 6.26 -4.45
CA ASP A 102 -12.24 6.92 -5.64
C ASP A 102 -12.95 6.53 -6.95
N CYS A 103 -14.03 5.75 -6.89
CA CYS A 103 -14.78 5.24 -8.03
C CYS A 103 -13.90 4.53 -9.09
N VAL A 104 -12.89 3.78 -8.67
CA VAL A 104 -11.97 3.05 -9.55
C VAL A 104 -12.65 1.78 -10.09
N PRO A 105 -12.83 1.64 -11.41
CA PRO A 105 -13.66 0.56 -11.98
C PRO A 105 -12.97 -0.81 -12.02
N THR A 106 -11.64 -0.86 -11.91
CA THR A 106 -10.84 -2.08 -12.05
C THR A 106 -10.89 -2.99 -10.82
N ALA A 107 -11.08 -2.42 -9.63
CA ALA A 107 -11.00 -3.14 -8.36
C ALA A 107 -12.39 -3.62 -7.86
N ARG A 108 -13.07 -4.44 -8.65
CA ARG A 108 -14.30 -5.13 -8.20
C ARG A 108 -13.95 -6.24 -7.20
N LEU A 109 -14.87 -6.58 -6.30
CA LEU A 109 -14.69 -7.63 -5.28
C LEU A 109 -14.13 -8.95 -5.85
N GLY A 110 -14.64 -9.39 -7.01
CA GLY A 110 -14.13 -10.60 -7.68
C GLY A 110 -12.68 -10.48 -8.12
N ALA A 111 -12.29 -9.34 -8.70
CA ALA A 111 -10.92 -9.09 -9.13
C ALA A 111 -9.97 -9.00 -7.92
N VAL A 112 -10.38 -8.30 -6.87
CA VAL A 112 -9.63 -8.20 -5.61
C VAL A 112 -9.45 -9.58 -4.97
N ALA A 113 -10.51 -10.39 -4.87
CA ALA A 113 -10.42 -11.74 -4.31
C ALA A 113 -9.45 -12.63 -5.11
N ILE A 114 -9.51 -12.58 -6.45
CA ILE A 114 -8.58 -13.31 -7.31
C ILE A 114 -7.14 -12.81 -7.11
N ALA A 115 -6.92 -11.50 -7.02
CA ALA A 115 -5.60 -10.93 -6.78
C ALA A 115 -5.04 -11.34 -5.42
N CYS A 116 -5.86 -11.31 -4.35
CA CYS A 116 -5.51 -11.80 -3.02
C CYS A 116 -5.14 -13.29 -3.04
N TYR A 117 -5.95 -14.13 -3.70
CA TYR A 117 -5.69 -15.56 -3.87
C TYR A 117 -4.38 -15.83 -4.63
N ARG A 118 -4.15 -15.11 -5.73
CA ARG A 118 -2.90 -15.20 -6.50
C ARG A 118 -1.70 -14.78 -5.68
N LEU A 119 -1.83 -13.70 -4.90
CA LEU A 119 -0.73 -13.16 -4.12
C LEU A 119 -0.36 -14.06 -2.93
N SER A 120 -1.34 -14.73 -2.32
CA SER A 120 -1.13 -15.71 -1.26
C SER A 120 -0.54 -17.02 -1.78
N ARG A 121 -0.94 -17.47 -2.98
CA ARG A 121 -0.44 -18.71 -3.60
C ARG A 121 0.83 -18.57 -4.45
N ARG A 122 1.27 -17.35 -4.79
CA ARG A 122 2.50 -17.09 -5.56
C ARG A 122 3.78 -17.68 -4.97
N ARG A 123 3.79 -18.12 -3.70
CA ARG A 123 4.93 -18.85 -3.10
C ARG A 123 5.00 -20.32 -3.52
N TYR A 124 3.94 -20.89 -4.08
CA TYR A 124 3.84 -22.31 -4.41
C TYR A 124 3.87 -22.60 -5.91
N SER A 125 3.88 -21.56 -6.75
CA SER A 125 3.88 -21.69 -8.22
C SER A 125 5.20 -21.18 -8.79
N MET A 126 5.92 -22.03 -9.53
CA MET A 126 7.07 -21.63 -10.32
C MET A 126 6.63 -20.70 -11.47
N PRO A 127 7.51 -19.83 -11.98
CA PRO A 127 7.22 -19.04 -13.17
C PRO A 127 6.88 -19.97 -14.34
N GLY A 128 5.64 -19.89 -14.84
CA GLY A 128 5.12 -20.78 -15.90
C GLY A 128 4.07 -21.78 -15.43
N ASP A 129 3.91 -21.98 -14.12
CA ASP A 129 2.84 -22.81 -13.58
C ASP A 129 1.47 -22.15 -13.82
N LEU A 130 0.54 -22.97 -14.31
CA LEU A 130 -0.86 -22.60 -14.38
C LEU A 130 -1.34 -22.30 -12.96
N ILE A 131 -1.73 -21.03 -12.72
CA ILE A 131 -2.33 -20.63 -11.46
C ILE A 131 -3.56 -21.53 -11.25
N PRO A 132 -3.61 -22.33 -10.18
CA PRO A 132 -4.72 -23.24 -9.97
C PRO A 132 -6.03 -22.44 -9.95
N GLU A 133 -7.03 -22.92 -10.69
CA GLU A 133 -8.35 -22.33 -10.63
C GLU A 133 -8.86 -22.39 -9.20
N GLN A 134 -9.34 -21.24 -8.70
CA GLN A 134 -9.79 -21.14 -7.33
C GLN A 134 -11.08 -21.97 -7.17
N PRO A 135 -11.13 -22.97 -6.27
CA PRO A 135 -12.34 -23.73 -6.05
C PRO A 135 -13.46 -22.78 -5.59
N THR A 136 -14.66 -22.95 -6.15
CA THR A 136 -15.78 -22.01 -6.02
C THR A 136 -16.13 -21.70 -4.57
N GLY A 137 -16.14 -22.71 -3.69
CA GLY A 137 -16.41 -22.53 -2.26
C GLY A 137 -15.34 -21.72 -1.50
N GLU A 138 -14.06 -21.87 -1.84
CA GLU A 138 -12.99 -21.04 -1.24
C GLU A 138 -13.07 -19.59 -1.70
N ASN A 139 -13.58 -19.35 -2.93
CA ASN A 139 -13.76 -18.01 -3.48
C ASN A 139 -14.85 -17.23 -2.72
N GLU A 140 -16.00 -17.86 -2.47
CA GLU A 140 -17.09 -17.23 -1.70
C GLU A 140 -16.67 -16.90 -0.26
N ALA A 141 -16.01 -17.84 0.41
CA ALA A 141 -15.48 -17.61 1.75
C ALA A 141 -14.44 -16.47 1.77
N LEU A 142 -13.57 -16.39 0.76
CA LEU A 142 -12.59 -15.30 0.64
C LEU A 142 -13.29 -13.95 0.42
N ARG A 143 -14.27 -13.89 -0.48
CA ARG A 143 -15.05 -12.66 -0.71
C ARG A 143 -15.77 -12.20 0.54
N SER A 144 -16.42 -13.11 1.27
CA SER A 144 -17.10 -12.82 2.53
C SER A 144 -16.12 -12.24 3.56
N ARG A 145 -14.93 -12.84 3.72
CA ARG A 145 -13.89 -12.31 4.60
C ARG A 145 -13.40 -10.91 4.20
N ILE A 146 -13.19 -10.67 2.90
CA ILE A 146 -12.75 -9.36 2.40
C ILE A 146 -13.81 -8.29 2.69
N VAL A 147 -15.09 -8.60 2.45
CA VAL A 147 -16.21 -7.67 2.74
C VAL A 147 -16.37 -7.43 4.24
N GLY A 148 -16.22 -8.47 5.06
CA GLY A 148 -16.26 -8.33 6.52
C GLY A 148 -15.14 -7.40 7.03
N LEU A 149 -13.91 -7.61 6.57
CA LEU A 149 -12.78 -6.74 6.91
C LEU A 149 -12.94 -5.32 6.35
N GLU A 150 -13.52 -5.17 5.17
CA GLU A 150 -13.83 -3.86 4.58
C GLU A 150 -14.72 -3.06 5.53
N TRP A 151 -15.78 -3.68 6.04
CA TRP A 151 -16.66 -3.08 7.03
C TRP A 151 -15.90 -2.67 8.29
N SER A 152 -15.07 -3.57 8.85
CA SER A 152 -14.28 -3.28 10.05
C SER A 152 -13.30 -2.11 9.86
N ILE A 153 -12.70 -1.97 8.67
CA ILE A 153 -11.83 -0.82 8.34
C ILE A 153 -12.64 0.48 8.32
N LEU A 154 -13.83 0.47 7.70
CA LEU A 154 -14.71 1.64 7.64
C LEU A 154 -15.17 2.06 9.03
N GLU A 155 -15.56 1.09 9.87
CA GLU A 155 -15.96 1.33 11.26
C GLU A 155 -14.80 1.88 12.10
N ALA A 156 -13.62 1.26 12.03
CA ALA A 156 -12.43 1.71 12.75
C ALA A 156 -11.95 3.11 12.32
N SER A 157 -12.18 3.47 11.06
CA SER A 157 -11.89 4.81 10.55
C SER A 157 -13.00 5.82 10.87
N GLY A 158 -14.09 5.43 11.54
CA GLY A 158 -15.25 6.28 11.80
C GLY A 158 -15.88 6.82 10.51
N PHE A 159 -15.78 6.05 9.42
CA PHE A 159 -16.15 6.47 8.05
C PHE A 159 -15.38 7.70 7.51
N PHE A 160 -14.31 8.14 8.18
CA PHE A 160 -13.40 9.17 7.66
C PHE A 160 -12.47 8.58 6.59
N VAL A 161 -13.04 8.30 5.42
CA VAL A 161 -12.35 7.68 4.28
C VAL A 161 -11.57 8.67 3.41
N THR A 162 -11.74 9.96 3.65
CA THR A 162 -10.97 11.01 2.97
C THR A 162 -9.57 11.07 3.57
N CYS A 163 -8.57 10.79 2.73
CA CYS A 163 -7.16 10.95 3.08
C CYS A 163 -6.53 11.90 2.07
N ALA A 164 -5.97 13.02 2.55
CA ALA A 164 -5.22 13.94 1.72
C ALA A 164 -3.87 13.29 1.38
N CYS A 165 -3.71 12.87 0.13
CA CYS A 165 -2.43 12.40 -0.37
C CYS A 165 -1.43 13.57 -0.38
N PRO A 166 -0.18 13.41 0.10
CA PRO A 166 0.80 14.49 0.13
C PRO A 166 1.33 14.86 -1.28
N HIS A 167 1.21 13.95 -2.25
CA HIS A 167 1.78 14.10 -3.59
C HIS A 167 1.42 15.41 -4.32
N PRO A 168 0.16 15.91 -4.31
CA PRO A 168 -0.17 17.18 -4.95
C PRO A 168 0.60 18.37 -4.37
N TYR A 169 0.82 18.38 -3.04
CA TYR A 169 1.55 19.45 -2.36
C TYR A 169 3.04 19.39 -2.66
N VAL A 170 3.62 18.18 -2.69
CA VAL A 170 5.03 17.97 -3.06
C VAL A 170 5.27 18.41 -4.50
N LEU A 171 4.38 18.08 -5.43
CA LEU A 171 4.49 18.51 -6.83
C LEU A 171 4.38 20.04 -6.97
N ALA A 172 3.47 20.68 -6.23
CA ALA A 172 3.36 22.13 -6.21
C ALA A 172 4.64 22.78 -5.67
N PHE A 173 5.20 22.24 -4.60
CA PHE A 173 6.47 22.69 -4.02
C PHE A 173 7.64 22.54 -5.00
N ILE A 174 7.81 21.36 -5.62
CA ILE A 174 8.86 21.12 -6.60
C ILE A 174 8.76 22.12 -7.77
N ARG A 175 7.55 22.38 -8.28
CA ARG A 175 7.34 23.35 -9.37
C ARG A 175 7.66 24.79 -8.96
N ALA A 176 7.42 25.14 -7.70
CA ALA A 176 7.71 26.47 -7.17
C ALA A 176 9.22 26.68 -6.93
N VAL A 177 9.93 25.64 -6.49
CA VAL A 177 11.36 25.72 -6.13
C VAL A 177 12.28 25.44 -7.33
N CYS A 178 11.89 24.52 -8.21
CA CYS A 178 12.60 24.17 -9.42
C CYS A 178 11.77 24.62 -10.63
N PRO A 179 11.82 25.92 -11.01
CA PRO A 179 11.16 26.36 -12.23
C PRO A 179 11.69 25.54 -13.41
N PRO A 180 10.84 25.12 -14.35
CA PRO A 180 11.28 24.33 -15.48
C PRO A 180 12.38 25.10 -16.21
N VAL A 181 13.56 24.47 -16.34
CA VAL A 181 14.63 24.98 -17.20
C VAL A 181 14.02 25.09 -18.59
N ARG A 182 13.79 26.32 -19.05
CA ARG A 182 13.46 26.57 -20.45
C ARG A 182 14.67 26.12 -21.25
N ASN A 183 14.63 24.89 -21.77
CA ASN A 183 15.50 24.51 -22.86
C ASN A 183 15.09 25.38 -24.05
N ASN A 184 15.77 26.50 -24.22
CA ASN A 184 15.78 27.27 -25.45
C ASN A 184 16.48 26.42 -26.53
N LEU A 185 15.82 25.36 -26.99
CA LEU A 185 16.05 24.82 -28.31
C LEU A 185 15.18 25.64 -29.28
N SER A 186 15.52 26.92 -29.43
CA SER A 186 15.44 27.54 -30.75
C SER A 186 16.42 26.73 -31.61
N GLY A 187 15.97 25.90 -32.56
CA GLY A 187 15.18 26.40 -33.67
C GLY A 187 16.03 27.33 -34.54
N ALA A 188 17.31 27.00 -34.76
CA ALA A 188 18.14 27.59 -35.80
C ALA A 188 18.76 26.46 -36.63
N SER A 189 17.99 25.95 -37.58
CA SER A 189 18.54 25.26 -38.76
C SER A 189 18.51 26.28 -39.89
N PRO A 190 19.65 26.83 -40.36
CA PRO A 190 19.69 27.57 -41.60
C PRO A 190 19.88 26.55 -42.73
N VAL A 191 18.77 26.08 -43.27
CA VAL A 191 18.76 25.45 -44.60
C VAL A 191 17.63 26.15 -45.34
N ASP A 192 17.99 27.23 -46.02
CA ASP A 192 17.36 27.77 -47.23
C ASP A 192 17.95 29.17 -47.51
N ALA A 193 19.09 29.18 -48.22
CA ALA A 193 19.58 30.28 -49.04
C ALA A 193 20.60 29.71 -50.05
#